data_AF-A0A259U0J5-F1
#
_entry.id   AF-A0A259U0J5-F1
#
_cell.length_a   1.000
_cell.length_b   1.000
_cell.length_c   1.000
_cell.angle_alpha   90.00
_cell.angle_beta   90.00
_cell.angle_gamma   90.00
#
_symmetry.space_group_name_H-M   'P 1'
#
loop_
_entity.id
_entity.type
_entity.pdbx_description
1 polymer ?
#
loop_
_entity_poly.entity_id
_entity_poly.type
_entity_poly.pdbx_seq_one_letter_code
_entity_poly.pdbx_strand_id
1 'polypeptide(L)'
;MAKSKSSKAFEFETISADEASNRKSTRGRRRSKYSPIGERFADLKKGEVLVFKATKNEVQGIRNYMRRNFEDAHVVNSRSLDGDNFEVYLSEA
;
A
#
# COMPACT_ATOMS: atom_id res chain seq x y z
N MET A 1 12.04 -23.82 -43.18
CA MET A 1 11.04 -24.03 -42.12
C MET A 1 10.88 -22.72 -41.34
N ALA A 2 9.77 -22.00 -41.53
CA ALA A 2 9.51 -20.74 -40.81
C ALA A 2 8.88 -21.07 -39.44
N LYS A 3 9.53 -20.62 -38.36
CA LYS A 3 8.97 -20.74 -36.99
C LYS A 3 7.86 -19.71 -36.83
N SER A 4 6.62 -20.16 -36.68
CA SER A 4 5.49 -19.30 -36.34
C SER A 4 5.69 -18.71 -34.94
N LYS A 5 5.63 -17.38 -34.82
CA LYS A 5 5.63 -16.69 -33.52
C LYS A 5 4.28 -16.97 -32.87
N SER A 6 4.27 -17.69 -31.75
CA SER A 6 3.11 -17.83 -30.88
C SER A 6 2.74 -16.44 -30.34
N SER A 7 1.73 -15.81 -30.93
CA SER A 7 1.06 -14.67 -30.33
C SER A 7 0.25 -15.22 -29.15
N LYS A 8 0.74 -15.06 -27.92
CA LYS A 8 -0.08 -15.31 -26.73
C LYS A 8 -1.26 -14.35 -26.81
N ALA A 9 -2.43 -14.86 -27.20
CA ALA A 9 -3.67 -14.11 -27.15
C ALA A 9 -3.96 -13.82 -25.67
N PHE A 10 -4.20 -12.55 -25.35
CA PHE A 10 -4.74 -12.20 -24.04
C PHE A 10 -6.22 -12.54 -24.05
N GLU A 11 -6.67 -13.30 -23.06
CA GLU A 11 -8.09 -13.54 -22.83
C GLU A 11 -8.64 -12.41 -21.96
N PHE A 12 -9.76 -11.82 -22.39
CA PHE A 12 -10.42 -10.73 -21.69
C PHE A 12 -11.81 -11.18 -21.24
N GLU A 13 -12.16 -10.88 -20.00
CA GLU A 13 -13.49 -11.09 -19.42
C GLU A 13 -13.99 -9.76 -18.85
N THR A 14 -15.23 -9.39 -19.15
CA THR A 14 -15.89 -8.21 -18.58
C THR A 14 -16.83 -8.66 -17.46
N ILE A 15 -16.56 -8.21 -16.24
CA ILE A 15 -17.37 -8.51 -15.04
C ILE A 15 -17.98 -7.24 -14.47
N SER A 16 -19.03 -7.37 -13.66
CA SER A 16 -19.64 -6.23 -12.97
C SER A 16 -18.72 -5.66 -11.88
N ALA A 17 -18.92 -4.39 -11.50
CA ALA A 17 -18.13 -3.76 -10.45
C ALA A 17 -18.25 -4.49 -9.10
N ASP A 18 -19.44 -5.00 -8.78
CA ASP A 18 -19.71 -5.78 -7.57
C ASP A 18 -19.01 -7.14 -7.61
N GLU A 19 -19.03 -7.82 -8.75
CA GLU A 19 -18.33 -9.09 -8.93
C GLU A 19 -16.80 -8.90 -8.87
N ALA A 20 -16.29 -7.80 -9.41
CA ALA A 20 -14.88 -7.43 -9.28
C ALA A 20 -14.49 -7.17 -7.81
N SER A 21 -15.36 -6.51 -7.04
CA SER A 21 -15.16 -6.29 -5.60
C SER A 21 -15.13 -7.60 -4.83
N ASN A 22 -16.07 -8.50 -5.10
CA ASN A 22 -16.18 -9.81 -4.45
C ASN A 22 -15.01 -10.74 -4.81
N ARG A 23 -14.59 -10.79 -6.09
CA ARG A 23 -13.40 -11.54 -6.54
C ARG A 23 -12.10 -10.97 -5.94
N LYS A 24 -12.01 -9.65 -5.73
CA LYS A 24 -10.87 -9.02 -5.02
C LYS A 24 -10.86 -9.38 -3.53
N SER A 25 -12.03 -9.40 -2.90
CA SER A 25 -12.20 -9.63 -1.45
C SER A 25 -11.78 -11.04 -0.99
N THR A 26 -11.97 -12.05 -1.84
CA THR A 26 -11.66 -13.46 -1.54
C THR A 26 -10.17 -13.82 -1.62
N ARG A 27 -9.32 -12.94 -2.16
CA ARG A 27 -7.86 -13.14 -2.18
C ARG A 27 -7.34 -12.89 -0.77
N GLY A 28 -7.29 -13.97 0.01
CA GLY A 28 -6.97 -14.05 1.44
C GLY A 28 -6.19 -12.87 1.99
N ARG A 29 -6.73 -12.29 3.07
CA ARG A 29 -6.23 -11.14 3.84
C ARG A 29 -4.81 -11.42 4.35
N ARG A 30 -3.82 -11.46 3.47
CA ARG A 30 -2.40 -11.43 3.82
C ARG A 30 -2.22 -10.15 4.60
N ARG A 31 -1.93 -10.26 5.90
CA ARG A 31 -1.46 -9.11 6.68
C ARG A 31 -0.32 -8.49 5.89
N SER A 32 -0.50 -7.23 5.52
CA SER A 32 0.54 -6.47 4.84
C SER A 32 1.78 -6.47 5.73
N LYS A 33 2.97 -6.39 5.11
CA LYS A 33 4.21 -6.08 5.86
C LYS A 33 4.04 -4.83 6.75
N TYR A 34 3.17 -3.91 6.33
CA TYR A 34 2.88 -2.65 7.02
C TYR A 34 1.72 -2.72 8.02
N SER A 35 1.10 -3.88 8.24
CA SER A 35 0.04 -4.05 9.24
C SER A 35 0.41 -3.55 10.64
N PRO A 36 1.63 -3.77 11.16
CA PRO A 36 2.03 -3.22 12.46
C PRO A 36 2.01 -1.68 12.52
N ILE A 37 2.26 -0.99 11.39
CA ILE A 37 2.20 0.47 11.33
C ILE A 37 0.75 0.95 11.46
N GLY A 38 -0.18 0.26 10.80
CA GLY A 38 -1.61 0.55 10.92
C GLY A 38 -2.15 0.32 12.32
N GLU A 39 -1.70 -0.73 13.00
CA GLU A 39 -2.08 -0.99 14.40
C GLU A 39 -1.58 0.14 15.31
N ARG A 40 -0.32 0.57 15.16
CA ARG A 40 0.23 1.69 15.93
C ARG A 40 -0.43 3.04 15.61
N PHE A 41 -0.86 3.22 14.37
CA PHE A 41 -1.60 4.41 13.96
C PHE A 41 -3.00 4.46 14.56
N ALA A 42 -3.70 3.32 14.64
CA ALA A 42 -5.02 3.25 15.24
C ALA A 42 -5.00 3.53 16.76
N ASP A 43 -3.89 3.25 17.42
CA ASP A 43 -3.66 3.55 18.84
C ASP A 43 -3.16 4.99 19.09
N LEU A 44 -2.86 5.74 18.03
CA LEU A 44 -2.31 7.09 18.13
C LEU A 44 -3.37 8.07 18.64
N LYS A 45 -3.02 8.96 19.57
CA LYS A 45 -3.95 10.00 20.02
C LYS A 45 -3.87 11.22 19.11
N LYS A 46 -4.96 12.00 19.11
CA LYS A 46 -5.01 13.28 18.41
C LYS A 46 -3.86 14.20 18.83
N GLY A 47 -3.03 14.61 17.87
CA GLY A 47 -1.87 15.47 18.07
C GLY A 47 -0.55 14.72 18.33
N GLU A 48 -0.57 13.39 18.44
CA GLU A 48 0.64 12.58 18.46
C GLU A 48 1.13 12.29 17.04
N VAL A 49 2.43 12.01 16.91
CA VAL A 49 3.08 11.70 15.64
C VAL A 49 3.93 10.45 15.82
N LEU A 50 3.69 9.44 15.00
CA LEU A 50 4.51 8.25 14.92
C LEU A 50 5.75 8.55 14.05
N VAL A 51 6.94 8.36 14.62
CA VAL A 51 8.22 8.61 13.92
C VAL A 51 9.02 7.32 13.81
N PHE A 52 9.45 6.98 12.60
CA PHE A 52 10.24 5.78 12.36
C PHE A 52 11.07 5.88 11.07
N LYS A 53 12.05 4.99 10.91
CA LYS A 53 12.92 4.95 9.72
C LYS A 53 12.41 3.93 8.71
N ALA A 54 12.50 4.28 7.44
CA ALA A 54 12.13 3.42 6.32
C ALA A 54 12.98 3.73 5.08
N THR A 55 13.13 2.74 4.20
CA THR A 55 13.76 2.97 2.89
C THR A 55 12.81 3.67 1.93
N LYS A 56 13.33 4.29 0.85
CA LYS A 56 12.53 4.94 -0.20
C LYS A 56 11.34 4.10 -0.70
N ASN A 57 11.59 2.81 -0.94
CA ASN A 57 10.56 1.88 -1.43
C ASN A 57 9.52 1.55 -0.36
N GLU A 58 9.93 1.50 0.91
CA GLU A 58 9.02 1.29 2.03
C GLU A 58 8.14 2.51 2.28
N VAL A 59 8.65 3.74 2.15
CA VAL A 59 7.82 4.96 2.26
C VAL A 59 6.64 4.91 1.29
N GLN A 60 6.87 4.51 0.04
CA GLN A 60 5.81 4.35 -0.96
C GLN A 60 4.84 3.22 -0.61
N GLY A 61 5.36 2.10 -0.07
CA GLY A 61 4.54 1.01 0.43
C GLY A 61 3.64 1.43 1.59
N ILE A 62 4.15 2.25 2.50
CA ILE A 62 3.44 2.78 3.66
C ILE A 62 2.33 3.74 3.20
N ARG A 63 2.62 4.71 2.33
CA ARG A 63 1.59 5.61 1.78
C ARG A 63 0.44 4.83 1.12
N ASN A 64 0.78 3.83 0.31
CA ASN A 64 -0.23 3.00 -0.32
C ASN A 64 -1.03 2.15 0.68
N TYR A 65 -0.37 1.65 1.73
CA TYR A 65 -1.04 0.93 2.79
C TYR A 65 -2.01 1.84 3.56
N MET A 66 -1.56 3.01 3.99
CA MET A 66 -2.37 3.95 4.74
C MET A 66 -3.59 4.42 3.93
N ARG A 67 -3.39 4.81 2.66
CA ARG A 67 -4.48 5.17 1.74
C ARG A 67 -5.54 4.09 1.57
N ARG A 68 -5.16 2.81 1.61
CA ARG A 68 -6.10 1.68 1.44
C ARG A 68 -6.89 1.32 2.70
N ASN A 69 -6.39 1.68 3.88
CA ASN A 69 -6.96 1.22 5.16
C ASN A 69 -7.53 2.38 5.99
N PHE A 70 -7.04 3.60 5.79
CA PHE A 70 -7.36 4.79 6.59
C PHE A 70 -7.74 6.00 5.73
N GLU A 71 -8.00 5.79 4.43
CA GLU A 71 -8.48 6.81 3.47
C GLU A 71 -7.82 8.18 3.65
N ASP A 72 -8.57 9.24 3.93
CA ASP A 72 -8.05 10.61 4.10
C ASP A 72 -7.81 10.97 5.59
N ALA A 73 -7.93 10.02 6.51
CA ALA A 73 -7.77 10.26 7.96
C ALA A 73 -6.30 10.28 8.43
N HIS A 74 -5.33 10.34 7.50
CA HIS A 74 -3.91 10.22 7.82
C HIS A 74 -3.04 11.17 7.02
N VAL A 75 -1.90 11.56 7.59
CA VAL A 75 -0.85 12.35 6.94
C VAL A 75 0.48 11.60 7.05
N VAL A 76 1.12 11.30 5.90
CA VAL A 76 2.43 10.64 5.84
C VAL A 76 3.46 11.58 5.22
N ASN A 77 4.28 12.19 6.06
CA ASN A 77 5.42 13.00 5.68
C ASN A 77 6.72 12.19 5.78
N SER A 78 7.72 12.56 5.00
CA SER A 78 9.03 11.89 5.04
C SER A 78 10.16 12.86 4.77
N ARG A 79 11.25 12.76 5.54
CA ARG A 79 12.49 13.51 5.37
C ARG A 79 13.63 12.56 4.99
N SER A 80 14.42 12.92 3.99
CA SER A 80 15.63 12.17 3.65
C SER A 80 16.67 12.32 4.76
N LEU A 81 17.27 11.21 5.20
CA LEU A 81 18.37 11.21 6.18
C LEU A 81 19.70 11.05 5.47
N ASP A 82 19.91 9.89 4.84
CA ASP A 82 21.13 9.57 4.09
C ASP A 82 20.84 8.43 3.09
N GLY A 83 21.34 8.58 1.86
CA GLY A 83 21.13 7.65 0.76
C GLY A 83 19.66 7.27 0.57
N ASP A 84 19.35 5.99 0.77
CA ASP A 84 18.01 5.42 0.62
C ASP A 84 17.16 5.44 1.89
N ASN A 85 17.67 6.00 3.01
CA ASN A 85 16.98 6.02 4.29
C ASN A 85 16.22 7.33 4.52
N PHE A 86 14.97 7.18 4.96
CA PHE A 86 14.05 8.26 5.24
C PHE A 86 13.53 8.15 6.67
N GLU A 87 13.37 9.29 7.32
CA GLU A 87 12.56 9.42 8.53
C GLU A 87 11.12 9.71 8.11
N VAL A 88 10.19 8.91 8.58
CA VAL A 88 8.76 9.01 8.28
C VAL A 88 8.04 9.54 9.50
N TYR A 89 7.16 10.50 9.26
CA TYR A 89 6.27 11.09 10.26
C TYR A 89 4.83 10.77 9.84
N LEU A 90 4.12 10.04 10.69
CA LEU A 90 2.74 9.63 10.47
C LEU A 90 1.85 10.21 11.57
N SER A 91 0.81 10.93 11.21
CA SER A 91 -0.16 11.54 12.13
C SER A 91 -1.58 11.39 11.59
N GLU A 92 -2.57 11.59 12.46
CA GLU A 92 -3.94 11.86 12.01
C GLU A 92 -3.97 13.14 11.14
N ALA A 93 -4.92 13.21 10.21
CA ALA A 93 -5.12 14.36 9.34
C ALA A 93 -5.86 15.52 10.03
#